data_AF-A0A1I1K023-F1
#
_entry.id   AF-A0A1I1K023-F1
#
_cell.length_a   1.000
_cell.length_b   1.000
_cell.length_c   1.000
_cell.angle_alpha   90.00
_cell.angle_beta   90.00
_cell.angle_gamma   90.00
#
_symmetry.space_group_name_H-M   'P 1'
#
loop_
_entity.id
_entity.type
_entity.pdbx_description
1 polymer ?
#
loop_
_entity_poly.entity_id
_entity_poly.type
_entity_poly.pdbx_seq_one_letter_code
_entity_poly.pdbx_strand_id
1 'polypeptide(L)'
;MAALAILSSCEATAPRGPVPIPPTRPEAPARAVDPQLPVRSQVSRDLERHYQRVQSDLKAQGLLRTDPGGDDTPFAAHNLAANFVRVALYDEYVSRAGQLVPEQTESQLRRWEIPVWLDIAFGETVPPDKRQTDTAALNAYAKRLAWATGHPIATTTGSNANFHVLVLHENERRGYGSRLRSLVPGIDEMTVGAIESMPRDTFCLVFALSRGDNPAYTQAIAVIRAEHPDLLRLSCLHEEVAQGLGLANDSPSARPSIFNDDEEFALLTRHDELLLRILYDPRLRPGMDAATARPIVETIARELMGGES
;
A
#
# COMPACT_ATOMS: atom_id res chain seq x y z
N MET A 1 102.42 -45.05 -49.65
CA MET A 1 101.98 -46.46 -49.83
C MET A 1 100.80 -46.69 -48.90
N ALA A 2 99.68 -47.18 -49.46
CA ALA A 2 98.63 -48.03 -48.85
C ALA A 2 98.03 -47.66 -47.48
N ALA A 3 96.75 -47.81 -47.17
CA ALA A 3 95.52 -48.10 -47.90
C ALA A 3 94.39 -48.00 -46.85
N LEU A 4 93.18 -47.69 -47.34
CA LEU A 4 91.85 -47.75 -46.73
C LEU A 4 91.65 -48.51 -45.39
N ALA A 5 90.89 -47.88 -44.49
CA ALA A 5 89.76 -48.51 -43.81
C ALA A 5 88.65 -47.46 -43.57
N ILE A 6 87.52 -47.63 -44.27
CA ILE A 6 86.30 -46.82 -44.13
C ILE A 6 85.41 -47.54 -43.11
N LEU A 7 85.00 -46.84 -42.06
CA LEU A 7 83.87 -47.24 -41.21
C LEU A 7 82.87 -46.09 -41.19
N SER A 8 81.81 -46.27 -41.98
CA SER A 8 80.60 -45.46 -41.98
C SER A 8 79.64 -46.00 -40.92
N SER A 9 79.36 -45.22 -39.87
CA SER A 9 78.18 -45.42 -39.03
C SER A 9 77.22 -44.25 -39.24
N CYS A 10 76.17 -44.50 -40.01
CA CYS A 10 75.01 -43.63 -40.11
C CYS A 10 74.30 -43.59 -38.75
N GLU A 11 74.33 -42.46 -38.05
CA GLU A 11 73.37 -42.18 -36.99
C GLU A 11 72.01 -41.93 -37.62
N ALA A 12 71.07 -42.86 -37.42
CA ALA A 12 69.69 -42.70 -37.83
C ALA A 12 69.02 -41.68 -36.90
N THR A 13 68.75 -40.49 -37.44
CA THR A 13 67.92 -39.46 -36.79
C THR A 13 66.53 -40.05 -36.51
N ALA A 14 66.21 -40.26 -35.23
CA ALA A 14 64.88 -40.73 -34.83
C ALA A 14 63.79 -39.73 -35.26
N PRO A 15 62.63 -40.20 -35.76
CA PRO A 15 61.53 -39.30 -36.07
C PRO A 15 61.04 -38.67 -34.78
N ARG A 16 61.04 -37.33 -34.72
CA ARG A 16 60.35 -36.58 -33.66
C ARG A 16 58.86 -36.90 -33.76
N GLY A 17 58.36 -37.70 -32.83
CA GLY A 17 56.93 -37.97 -32.70
C GLY A 17 56.14 -36.66 -32.55
N PRO A 18 54.84 -36.66 -32.91
CA PRO A 18 54.00 -35.47 -32.81
C PRO A 18 54.05 -34.93 -31.38
N VAL A 19 54.32 -33.63 -31.27
CA VAL A 19 54.28 -32.89 -30.00
C VAL A 19 52.89 -33.11 -29.39
N PRO A 20 52.77 -33.55 -28.12
CA PRO A 20 51.48 -33.68 -27.47
C PRO A 20 50.78 -32.33 -27.48
N ILE A 21 49.61 -32.26 -28.11
CA ILE A 21 48.74 -31.08 -28.05
C ILE A 21 48.34 -30.93 -26.58
N PRO A 22 48.60 -29.77 -25.94
CA PRO A 22 48.15 -29.52 -24.58
C PRO A 22 46.63 -29.78 -24.50
N PRO A 23 46.12 -30.46 -23.46
CA PRO A 23 44.69 -30.65 -23.31
C PRO A 23 44.00 -29.30 -23.40
N THR A 24 42.94 -29.23 -24.20
CA THR A 24 42.09 -28.05 -24.31
C THR A 24 41.66 -27.65 -22.90
N ARG A 25 42.01 -26.42 -22.50
CA ARG A 25 41.55 -25.84 -21.23
C ARG A 25 40.03 -26.02 -21.18
N PRO A 26 39.46 -26.61 -20.11
CA PRO A 26 38.02 -26.72 -19.96
C PRO A 26 37.39 -25.35 -20.20
N GLU A 27 36.38 -25.30 -21.07
CA GLU A 27 35.61 -24.08 -21.31
C GLU A 27 35.14 -23.57 -19.95
N ALA A 28 35.53 -22.34 -19.60
CA ALA A 28 35.09 -21.75 -18.34
C ALA A 28 33.55 -21.79 -18.35
N PRO A 29 32.90 -22.23 -17.25
CA PRO A 29 31.45 -22.25 -17.20
C PRO A 29 30.95 -20.86 -17.61
N ALA A 30 29.99 -20.83 -18.53
CA ALA A 30 29.40 -19.58 -19.00
C ALA A 30 29.08 -18.74 -17.77
N ARG A 31 29.61 -17.51 -17.70
CA ARG A 31 29.29 -16.58 -16.62
C ARG A 31 27.77 -16.59 -16.50
N ALA A 32 27.26 -17.01 -15.35
CA ALA A 32 25.84 -16.88 -15.06
C ALA A 32 25.50 -15.42 -15.37
N VAL A 33 24.54 -15.22 -16.29
CA VAL A 33 23.99 -13.89 -16.53
C VAL A 33 23.52 -13.42 -15.16
N ASP A 34 24.15 -12.39 -14.61
CA ASP A 34 23.67 -11.80 -13.36
C ASP A 34 22.17 -11.57 -13.54
N PRO A 35 21.30 -12.07 -12.61
CA PRO A 35 19.88 -11.87 -12.75
C PRO A 35 19.66 -10.38 -12.94
N GLN A 36 19.21 -10.00 -14.14
CA GLN A 36 19.07 -8.62 -14.51
C GLN A 36 18.03 -8.04 -13.55
N LEU A 37 18.48 -7.17 -12.64
CA LEU A 37 17.59 -6.58 -11.64
C LEU A 37 16.36 -6.03 -12.38
N PRO A 38 15.15 -6.32 -11.90
CA PRO A 38 13.94 -5.91 -12.59
C PRO A 38 14.00 -4.40 -12.81
N VAL A 39 13.84 -3.98 -14.06
CA VAL A 39 14.01 -2.58 -14.47
C VAL A 39 12.66 -1.91 -14.50
N ARG A 40 12.57 -0.73 -13.88
CA ARG A 40 11.36 0.11 -13.92
C ARG A 40 10.96 0.42 -15.37
N SER A 41 9.69 0.16 -15.68
CA SER A 41 9.10 0.35 -17.01
C SER A 41 9.05 1.82 -17.45
N GLN A 42 8.96 2.07 -18.76
CA GLN A 42 8.78 3.43 -19.28
C GLN A 42 7.45 4.04 -18.82
N VAL A 43 6.36 3.24 -18.76
CA VAL A 43 5.05 3.67 -18.27
C VAL A 43 5.15 4.16 -16.83
N SER A 44 5.83 3.42 -15.95
CA SER A 44 6.08 3.85 -14.57
C SER A 44 6.88 5.14 -14.50
N ARG A 45 7.88 5.35 -15.37
CA ARG A 45 8.64 6.62 -15.43
C ARG A 45 7.77 7.79 -15.90
N ASP A 46 6.86 7.56 -16.83
CA ASP A 46 5.90 8.58 -17.30
C ASP A 46 4.91 8.95 -16.20
N LEU A 47 4.39 7.96 -15.48
CA LEU A 47 3.51 8.15 -14.32
C LEU A 47 4.22 8.88 -13.17
N GLU A 48 5.47 8.54 -12.88
CA GLU A 48 6.26 9.21 -11.84
C GLU A 48 6.42 10.71 -12.15
N ARG A 49 6.71 11.07 -13.41
CA ARG A 49 6.72 12.48 -13.86
C ARG A 49 5.34 13.13 -13.74
N HIS A 50 4.27 12.39 -14.01
CA HIS A 50 2.92 12.89 -13.89
C HIS A 50 2.56 13.21 -12.44
N TYR A 51 2.73 12.27 -11.52
CA TYR A 51 2.41 12.47 -10.11
C TYR A 51 3.33 13.48 -9.42
N GLN A 52 4.57 13.64 -9.89
CA GLN A 52 5.42 14.77 -9.48
C GLN A 52 4.79 16.13 -9.81
N ARG A 53 4.18 16.28 -10.99
CA ARG A 53 3.45 17.51 -11.36
C ARG A 53 2.20 17.67 -10.50
N VAL A 54 1.39 16.62 -10.34
CA VAL A 54 0.20 16.63 -9.48
C VAL A 54 0.52 17.12 -8.07
N GLN A 55 1.51 16.52 -7.39
CA GLN A 55 1.89 16.96 -6.05
C GLN A 55 2.42 18.41 -6.04
N SER A 56 3.13 18.83 -7.09
CA SER A 56 3.62 20.21 -7.18
C SER A 56 2.47 21.20 -7.32
N ASP A 57 1.46 20.86 -8.13
CA ASP A 57 0.28 21.69 -8.37
C ASP A 57 -0.62 21.77 -7.13
N LEU A 58 -0.83 20.66 -6.42
CA LEU A 58 -1.55 20.62 -5.15
C LEU A 58 -0.87 21.52 -4.10
N LYS A 59 0.44 21.37 -3.93
CA LYS A 59 1.22 22.20 -3.00
C LYS A 59 1.20 23.68 -3.38
N ALA A 60 1.24 24.01 -4.66
CA ALA A 60 1.17 25.39 -5.13
C ALA A 60 -0.19 26.06 -4.80
N GLN A 61 -1.25 25.26 -4.67
CA GLN A 61 -2.58 25.70 -4.25
C GLN A 61 -2.75 25.77 -2.72
N GLY A 62 -1.72 25.42 -1.94
CA GLY A 62 -1.80 25.36 -0.48
C GLY A 62 -2.43 24.09 0.06
N LEU A 63 -2.66 23.07 -0.79
CA LEU A 63 -3.14 21.75 -0.42
C LEU A 63 -1.98 20.86 0.08
N LEU A 64 -2.29 19.60 0.41
CA LEU A 64 -1.36 18.63 1.00
C LEU A 64 -0.72 19.13 2.30
N ARG A 65 -1.52 19.80 3.13
CA ARG A 65 -1.12 20.25 4.47
C ARG A 65 -0.70 19.08 5.33
N THR A 66 0.40 19.24 6.06
CA THR A 66 0.92 18.22 6.98
C THR A 66 0.63 18.52 8.44
N ASP A 67 0.02 19.68 8.73
CA ASP A 67 -0.44 20.03 10.07
C ASP A 67 -1.74 19.30 10.42
N PRO A 68 -2.05 19.07 11.72
CA PRO A 68 -3.21 18.30 12.12
C PRO A 68 -4.54 19.08 12.07
N GLY A 69 -4.58 20.22 11.37
CA GLY A 69 -5.61 21.24 11.50
C GLY A 69 -5.28 22.24 12.63
N GLY A 70 -5.82 23.45 12.51
CA GLY A 70 -5.52 24.57 13.40
C GLY A 70 -6.70 25.52 13.59
N ASP A 71 -6.41 26.74 14.05
CA ASP A 71 -7.42 27.77 14.32
C ASP A 71 -8.22 28.19 13.08
N ASP A 72 -7.70 27.93 11.88
CA ASP A 72 -8.34 28.18 10.59
C ASP A 72 -9.33 27.07 10.17
N THR A 73 -9.33 25.94 10.89
CA THR A 73 -10.19 24.78 10.65
C THR A 73 -10.93 24.37 11.93
N PRO A 74 -11.69 25.28 12.59
CA PRO A 74 -12.40 24.93 13.80
C PRO A 74 -13.56 23.98 13.48
N PHE A 75 -13.83 23.05 14.38
CA PHE A 75 -15.00 22.18 14.32
C PHE A 75 -15.57 21.98 15.73
N ALA A 76 -16.89 21.82 15.82
CA ALA A 76 -17.61 21.54 17.06
C ALA A 76 -18.09 20.09 17.12
N ALA A 77 -18.62 19.68 18.27
CA ALA A 77 -19.14 18.32 18.48
C ALA A 77 -20.19 17.89 17.44
N HIS A 78 -21.06 18.81 17.02
CA HIS A 78 -22.08 18.50 16.00
C HIS A 78 -21.48 18.28 14.61
N ASN A 79 -20.39 18.99 14.25
CA ASN A 79 -19.66 18.75 13.01
C ASN A 79 -19.00 17.37 13.05
N LEU A 80 -18.32 17.06 14.16
CA LEU A 80 -17.67 15.77 14.37
C LEU A 80 -18.66 14.60 14.26
N ALA A 81 -19.83 14.71 14.89
CA ALA A 81 -20.88 13.69 14.81
C ALA A 81 -21.46 13.54 13.40
N ALA A 82 -21.76 14.66 12.73
CA ALA A 82 -22.29 14.65 11.37
C ALA A 82 -21.29 14.03 10.38
N ASN A 83 -20.01 14.41 10.51
CA ASN A 83 -18.92 13.91 9.68
C ASN A 83 -18.69 12.42 9.94
N PHE A 84 -18.70 11.97 11.19
CA PHE A 84 -18.62 10.55 11.52
C PHE A 84 -19.70 9.74 10.80
N VAL A 85 -20.96 10.20 10.86
CA VAL A 85 -22.04 9.47 10.20
C VAL A 85 -21.79 9.40 8.69
N ARG A 86 -21.30 10.45 8.04
CA ARG A 86 -21.02 10.43 6.60
C ARG A 86 -19.81 9.57 6.24
N VAL A 87 -18.76 9.60 7.03
CA VAL A 87 -17.49 8.92 6.73
C VAL A 87 -17.53 7.43 7.10
N ALA A 88 -18.22 7.05 8.18
CA ALA A 88 -18.21 5.68 8.69
C ALA A 88 -19.46 4.85 8.36
N LEU A 89 -20.59 5.49 8.00
CA LEU A 89 -21.89 4.82 7.82
C LEU A 89 -22.47 5.03 6.41
N TYR A 90 -21.62 5.41 5.46
CA TYR A 90 -21.91 5.41 4.04
C TYR A 90 -20.78 4.68 3.31
N ASP A 91 -21.10 4.12 2.16
CA ASP A 91 -20.14 3.53 1.23
C ASP A 91 -19.94 4.48 0.06
N GLU A 92 -18.70 4.63 -0.41
CA GLU A 92 -18.36 5.46 -1.56
C GLU A 92 -18.76 4.80 -2.89
N TYR A 93 -18.64 3.47 -2.96
CA TYR A 93 -18.91 2.69 -4.17
C TYR A 93 -20.03 1.67 -3.95
N VAL A 94 -20.85 1.48 -4.98
CA VAL A 94 -21.78 0.36 -5.08
C VAL A 94 -21.37 -0.58 -6.20
N SER A 95 -21.66 -1.88 -6.02
CA SER A 95 -21.51 -2.86 -7.09
C SER A 95 -22.73 -2.83 -8.01
N ARG A 96 -22.56 -2.37 -9.26
CA ARG A 96 -23.58 -2.40 -10.32
C ARG A 96 -23.04 -3.16 -11.52
N ALA A 97 -23.75 -4.21 -11.93
CA ALA A 97 -23.36 -5.04 -13.08
C ALA A 97 -21.91 -5.58 -13.03
N GLY A 98 -21.41 -5.87 -11.82
CA GLY A 98 -20.04 -6.37 -11.61
C GLY A 98 -18.94 -5.31 -11.69
N GLN A 99 -19.30 -4.02 -11.67
CA GLN A 99 -18.38 -2.89 -11.60
C GLN A 99 -18.64 -2.07 -10.34
N LEU A 100 -17.57 -1.50 -9.77
CA LEU A 100 -17.66 -0.49 -8.72
C LEU A 100 -18.03 0.84 -9.36
N VAL A 101 -19.12 1.43 -8.91
CA VAL A 101 -19.60 2.73 -9.36
C VAL A 101 -19.61 3.68 -8.17
N PRO A 102 -18.98 4.87 -8.27
CA PRO A 102 -19.05 5.88 -7.21
C PRO A 102 -20.51 6.30 -6.99
N GLU A 103 -21.08 5.96 -5.84
CA GLU A 103 -22.43 6.30 -5.43
C GLU A 103 -22.54 6.19 -3.92
N GLN A 104 -22.70 7.34 -3.24
CA GLN A 104 -22.84 7.34 -1.80
C GLN A 104 -24.14 6.68 -1.35
N THR A 105 -24.02 5.54 -0.68
CA THR A 105 -25.17 4.81 -0.13
C THR A 105 -25.03 4.57 1.36
N GLU A 106 -26.12 4.69 2.10
CA GLU A 106 -26.13 4.40 3.53
C GLU A 106 -25.74 2.94 3.76
N SER A 107 -24.90 2.73 4.78
CA SER A 107 -24.28 1.46 5.11
C SER A 107 -24.42 1.21 6.61
N GLN A 108 -23.85 0.09 7.06
CA GLN A 108 -23.77 -0.25 8.47
C GLN A 108 -22.37 0.02 8.99
N LEU A 109 -22.26 0.25 10.30
CA LEU A 109 -20.97 0.38 10.98
C LEU A 109 -20.16 -0.90 10.77
N ARG A 110 -18.99 -0.77 10.17
CA ARG A 110 -18.03 -1.86 9.99
C ARG A 110 -16.69 -1.44 10.57
N ARG A 111 -16.08 -2.33 11.35
CA ARG A 111 -14.75 -2.13 11.94
C ARG A 111 -14.14 -3.47 12.31
N TRP A 112 -12.89 -3.45 12.71
CA TRP A 112 -12.20 -4.62 13.24
C TRP A 112 -12.61 -4.90 14.69
N GLU A 113 -12.87 -6.17 15.01
CA GLU A 113 -13.02 -6.63 16.41
C GLU A 113 -11.80 -7.42 16.90
N ILE A 114 -10.99 -7.93 15.98
CA ILE A 114 -9.71 -8.60 16.25
C ILE A 114 -8.55 -7.61 16.10
N PRO A 115 -7.37 -7.89 16.69
CA PRO A 115 -6.17 -7.09 16.45
C PRO A 115 -5.86 -6.91 14.96
N VAL A 116 -5.39 -5.73 14.59
CA VAL A 116 -4.96 -5.40 13.23
C VAL A 116 -3.44 -5.51 13.14
N TRP A 117 -2.98 -6.46 12.33
CA TRP A 117 -1.59 -6.72 12.04
C TRP A 117 -1.29 -6.24 10.63
N LEU A 118 -0.66 -5.07 10.55
CA LEU A 118 -0.28 -4.39 9.32
C LEU A 118 1.03 -4.97 8.77
N ASP A 119 1.09 -5.29 7.49
CA ASP A 119 2.34 -5.60 6.79
C ASP A 119 2.42 -4.79 5.51
N ILE A 120 3.63 -4.35 5.15
CA ILE A 120 3.88 -3.60 3.93
C ILE A 120 4.75 -4.41 2.98
N ALA A 121 4.23 -4.66 1.78
CA ALA A 121 4.93 -5.34 0.72
C ALA A 121 5.22 -4.37 -0.43
N PHE A 122 6.37 -4.57 -1.06
CA PHE A 122 6.86 -3.71 -2.14
C PHE A 122 7.04 -4.52 -3.41
N GLY A 123 6.77 -3.87 -4.54
CA GLY A 123 7.19 -4.37 -5.85
C GLY A 123 8.71 -4.47 -5.94
N GLU A 124 9.19 -5.39 -6.77
CA GLU A 124 10.63 -5.67 -6.91
C GLU A 124 11.43 -4.46 -7.40
N THR A 125 10.79 -3.57 -8.17
CA THR A 125 11.39 -2.37 -8.75
C THR A 125 11.32 -1.12 -7.86
N VAL A 126 10.71 -1.23 -6.68
CA VAL A 126 10.66 -0.12 -5.70
C VAL A 126 12.06 0.06 -5.06
N PRO A 127 12.67 1.26 -5.09
CA PRO A 127 14.00 1.49 -4.54
C PRO A 127 14.12 1.24 -3.02
N PRO A 128 15.24 0.72 -2.50
CA PRO A 128 15.40 0.39 -1.07
C PRO A 128 15.18 1.56 -0.10
N ASP A 129 15.59 2.77 -0.46
CA ASP A 129 15.38 4.01 0.30
C ASP A 129 13.88 4.35 0.44
N LYS A 130 13.13 4.14 -0.64
CA LYS A 130 11.67 4.30 -0.65
C LYS A 130 11.00 3.28 0.27
N ARG A 131 11.43 2.00 0.19
CA ARG A 131 10.94 0.94 1.08
C ARG A 131 11.18 1.27 2.54
N GLN A 132 12.41 1.69 2.87
CA GLN A 132 12.78 2.05 4.24
C GLN A 132 11.92 3.20 4.78
N THR A 133 11.71 4.24 3.97
CA THR A 133 10.91 5.41 4.34
C THR A 133 9.46 5.03 4.59
N ASP A 134 8.84 4.29 3.68
CA ASP A 134 7.43 3.91 3.77
C ASP A 134 7.18 2.91 4.91
N THR A 135 8.10 1.97 5.15
CA THR A 135 8.04 1.08 6.31
C THR A 135 8.15 1.86 7.63
N ALA A 136 9.04 2.83 7.71
CA ALA A 136 9.16 3.67 8.90
C ALA A 136 7.88 4.52 9.13
N ALA A 137 7.29 5.05 8.06
CA ALA A 137 6.03 5.77 8.11
C ALA A 137 4.88 4.88 8.62
N LEU A 138 4.71 3.68 8.07
CA LEU A 138 3.68 2.74 8.52
C LEU A 138 3.87 2.36 10.00
N ASN A 139 5.10 2.09 10.44
CA ASN A 139 5.41 1.76 11.83
C ASN A 139 5.04 2.90 12.79
N ALA A 140 5.33 4.15 12.42
CA ALA A 140 4.98 5.32 13.22
C ALA A 140 3.45 5.54 13.23
N TYR A 141 2.82 5.39 12.08
CA TYR A 141 1.39 5.60 11.92
C TYR A 141 0.55 4.55 12.66
N ALA A 142 0.94 3.28 12.60
CA ALA A 142 0.28 2.20 13.34
C ALA A 142 0.21 2.50 14.85
N LYS A 143 1.28 3.06 15.44
CA LYS A 143 1.30 3.47 16.86
C LYS A 143 0.32 4.61 17.14
N ARG A 144 0.26 5.59 16.24
CA ARG A 144 -0.68 6.73 16.33
C ARG A 144 -2.12 6.25 16.25
N LEU A 145 -2.43 5.35 15.31
CA LEU A 145 -3.75 4.74 15.15
C LEU A 145 -4.14 3.88 16.36
N ALA A 146 -3.22 3.06 16.88
CA ALA A 146 -3.46 2.27 18.09
C ALA A 146 -3.80 3.16 19.29
N TRP A 147 -3.10 4.29 19.43
CA TRP A 147 -3.38 5.26 20.48
C TRP A 147 -4.74 5.95 20.30
N ALA A 148 -5.05 6.43 19.10
CA ALA A 148 -6.29 7.16 18.82
C ALA A 148 -7.53 6.27 18.97
N THR A 149 -7.45 5.02 18.52
CA THR A 149 -8.57 4.05 18.54
C THR A 149 -8.70 3.33 19.88
N GLY A 150 -7.61 3.16 20.63
CA GLY A 150 -7.56 2.21 21.75
C GLY A 150 -7.64 0.73 21.31
N HIS A 151 -7.57 0.46 20.01
CA HIS A 151 -7.62 -0.87 19.42
C HIS A 151 -6.22 -1.44 19.22
N PRO A 152 -5.98 -2.76 19.38
CA PRO A 152 -4.68 -3.35 19.11
C PRO A 152 -4.32 -3.27 17.63
N ILE A 153 -3.46 -2.31 17.28
CA ILE A 153 -2.96 -2.09 15.91
C ILE A 153 -1.43 -2.09 15.97
N ALA A 154 -0.79 -2.94 15.17
CA ALA A 154 0.66 -2.99 15.10
C ALA A 154 1.14 -3.52 13.75
N THR A 155 2.36 -3.17 13.40
CA THR A 155 3.04 -3.73 12.24
C THR A 155 3.64 -5.10 12.57
N THR A 156 3.60 -6.00 11.61
CA THR A 156 4.19 -7.34 11.68
C THR A 156 5.03 -7.60 10.43
N THR A 157 5.77 -8.71 10.43
CA THR A 157 6.45 -9.22 9.23
C THR A 157 5.98 -10.65 8.98
N GLY A 158 5.49 -10.95 7.78
CA GLY A 158 5.17 -12.32 7.37
C GLY A 158 3.70 -12.72 7.53
N SER A 159 3.45 -14.03 7.69
CA SER A 159 2.14 -14.68 7.44
C SER A 159 1.00 -14.35 8.41
N ASN A 160 1.24 -13.56 9.46
CA ASN A 160 0.24 -13.25 10.47
C ASN A 160 -0.47 -11.91 10.21
N ALA A 161 -0.09 -11.20 9.13
CA ALA A 161 -0.77 -9.98 8.73
C ALA A 161 -2.21 -10.27 8.31
N ASN A 162 -3.12 -9.37 8.69
CA ASN A 162 -4.48 -9.34 8.20
C ASN A 162 -4.80 -8.03 7.49
N PHE A 163 -3.91 -7.04 7.52
CA PHE A 163 -4.00 -5.83 6.74
C PHE A 163 -2.73 -5.69 5.89
N HIS A 164 -2.86 -5.75 4.57
CA HIS A 164 -1.74 -5.69 3.64
C HIS A 164 -1.69 -4.32 2.95
N VAL A 165 -0.58 -3.59 3.12
CA VAL A 165 -0.27 -2.37 2.37
C VAL A 165 0.68 -2.73 1.23
N LEU A 166 0.28 -2.49 0.00
CA LEU A 166 1.01 -2.87 -1.20
C LEU A 166 1.49 -1.61 -1.92
N VAL A 167 2.81 -1.44 -2.01
CA VAL A 167 3.42 -0.33 -2.76
C VAL A 167 4.02 -0.89 -4.04
N LEU A 168 3.32 -0.69 -5.16
CA LEU A 168 3.60 -1.37 -6.44
C LEU A 168 3.76 -0.36 -7.57
N HIS A 169 4.71 -0.58 -8.47
CA HIS A 169 4.74 0.11 -9.75
C HIS A 169 3.65 -0.43 -10.70
N GLU A 170 3.26 0.37 -11.67
CA GLU A 170 2.14 0.10 -12.59
C GLU A 170 2.15 -1.30 -13.21
N ASN A 171 3.29 -1.77 -13.71
CA ASN A 171 3.37 -3.10 -14.32
C ASN A 171 3.29 -4.24 -13.30
N GLU A 172 3.80 -4.02 -12.09
CA GLU A 172 3.75 -5.01 -11.00
C GLU A 172 2.31 -5.13 -10.50
N ARG A 173 1.62 -3.99 -10.30
CA ARG A 173 0.20 -3.91 -9.92
C ARG A 173 -0.69 -4.67 -10.91
N ARG A 174 -0.53 -4.42 -12.22
CA ARG A 174 -1.31 -5.07 -13.29
C ARG A 174 -1.18 -6.59 -13.32
N GLY A 175 -0.10 -7.16 -12.77
CA GLY A 175 0.14 -8.60 -12.72
C GLY A 175 0.04 -9.19 -11.31
N TYR A 176 -0.47 -8.45 -10.33
CA TYR A 176 -0.38 -8.83 -8.92
C TYR A 176 -1.47 -9.82 -8.48
N GLY A 177 -2.47 -10.13 -9.31
CA GLY A 177 -3.66 -10.88 -8.91
C GLY A 177 -3.39 -12.28 -8.36
N SER A 178 -2.37 -13.00 -8.84
CA SER A 178 -2.01 -14.31 -8.27
C SER A 178 -1.49 -14.17 -6.84
N ARG A 179 -0.74 -13.10 -6.57
CA ARG A 179 -0.24 -12.77 -5.23
C ARG A 179 -1.37 -12.28 -4.32
N LEU A 180 -2.31 -11.48 -4.82
CA LEU A 180 -3.51 -11.06 -4.07
C LEU A 180 -4.30 -12.28 -3.55
N ARG A 181 -4.60 -13.25 -4.43
CA ARG A 181 -5.33 -14.48 -4.03
C ARG A 181 -4.58 -15.34 -3.02
N SER A 182 -3.25 -15.24 -3.00
CA SER A 182 -2.41 -15.92 -2.00
C SER A 182 -2.39 -15.20 -0.66
N LEU A 183 -2.41 -13.86 -0.67
CA LEU A 183 -2.43 -13.02 0.53
C LEU A 183 -3.80 -13.08 1.22
N VAL A 184 -4.87 -12.99 0.43
CA VAL A 184 -6.25 -13.01 0.91
C VAL A 184 -7.02 -14.14 0.22
N PRO A 185 -7.00 -15.36 0.79
CA PRO A 185 -7.77 -16.47 0.27
C PRO A 185 -9.27 -16.15 0.24
N GLY A 186 -9.88 -16.26 -0.94
CA GLY A 186 -11.30 -15.96 -1.13
C GLY A 186 -11.61 -14.50 -1.49
N ILE A 187 -10.59 -13.68 -1.78
CA ILE A 187 -10.79 -12.37 -2.42
C ILE A 187 -11.61 -12.54 -3.72
N ASP A 188 -12.59 -11.66 -3.93
CA ASP A 188 -13.45 -11.72 -5.09
C ASP A 188 -12.74 -11.16 -6.34
N GLU A 189 -13.17 -11.63 -7.52
CA GLU A 189 -12.57 -11.27 -8.80
C GLU A 189 -12.80 -9.81 -9.20
N MET A 190 -13.83 -9.16 -8.66
CA MET A 190 -14.09 -7.74 -8.91
C MET A 190 -13.05 -6.88 -8.17
N THR A 191 -12.74 -7.20 -6.91
CA THR A 191 -11.65 -6.57 -6.15
C THR A 191 -10.29 -6.77 -6.84
N VAL A 192 -9.98 -8.00 -7.27
CA VAL A 192 -8.74 -8.28 -8.02
C VAL A 192 -8.68 -7.46 -9.31
N GLY A 193 -9.78 -7.44 -10.07
CA GLY A 193 -9.88 -6.67 -11.31
C GLY A 193 -9.74 -5.17 -11.08
N ALA A 194 -10.34 -4.62 -10.03
CA ALA A 194 -10.21 -3.21 -9.65
C ALA A 194 -8.74 -2.85 -9.34
N ILE A 195 -8.04 -3.70 -8.59
CA ILE A 195 -6.62 -3.49 -8.30
C ILE A 195 -5.75 -3.62 -9.54
N GLU A 196 -6.01 -4.56 -10.46
CA GLU A 196 -5.20 -4.75 -11.68
C GLU A 196 -5.50 -3.70 -12.76
N SER A 197 -6.72 -3.17 -12.80
CA SER A 197 -7.17 -2.17 -13.78
C SER A 197 -7.28 -0.73 -13.26
N MET A 198 -6.84 -0.48 -12.02
CA MET A 198 -6.85 0.83 -11.35
C MET A 198 -6.47 1.99 -12.29
N PRO A 199 -7.39 2.94 -12.55
CA PRO A 199 -7.19 3.99 -13.52
C PRO A 199 -6.19 5.04 -12.98
N ARG A 200 -5.64 5.86 -13.87
CA ARG A 200 -4.52 6.76 -13.54
C ARG A 200 -4.90 7.85 -12.53
N ASP A 201 -6.13 8.29 -12.55
CA ASP A 201 -6.73 9.27 -11.65
C ASP A 201 -7.00 8.71 -10.24
N THR A 202 -7.12 7.38 -10.08
CA THR A 202 -7.09 6.74 -8.76
C THR A 202 -5.65 6.66 -8.24
N PHE A 203 -5.37 7.43 -7.20
CA PHE A 203 -4.05 7.53 -6.56
C PHE A 203 -3.72 6.27 -5.75
N CYS A 204 -4.67 5.82 -4.95
CA CYS A 204 -4.58 4.65 -4.10
C CYS A 204 -5.97 4.01 -3.98
N LEU A 205 -6.03 2.80 -3.39
CA LEU A 205 -7.28 2.07 -3.21
C LEU A 205 -7.20 1.12 -2.02
N VAL A 206 -8.24 1.05 -1.18
CA VAL A 206 -8.36 0.06 -0.11
C VAL A 206 -9.64 -0.77 -0.24
N PHE A 207 -9.51 -2.04 0.14
CA PHE A 207 -10.64 -2.92 0.36
C PHE A 207 -10.56 -3.52 1.76
N ALA A 208 -11.58 -3.28 2.57
CA ALA A 208 -11.78 -3.94 3.86
C ALA A 208 -12.83 -5.05 3.71
N LEU A 209 -12.47 -6.26 4.12
CA LEU A 209 -13.18 -7.49 3.80
C LEU A 209 -13.72 -8.15 5.06
N SER A 210 -15.00 -8.49 4.98
CA SER A 210 -15.76 -9.24 5.97
C SER A 210 -15.95 -10.69 5.54
N ARG A 211 -16.26 -11.58 6.49
CA ARG A 211 -16.59 -12.98 6.21
C ARG A 211 -18.10 -13.20 6.26
N GLY A 212 -18.69 -13.56 5.12
CA GLY A 212 -20.15 -13.73 5.01
C GLY A 212 -20.88 -12.45 5.38
N ASP A 213 -21.97 -12.56 6.13
CA ASP A 213 -22.79 -11.41 6.54
C ASP A 213 -22.28 -10.70 7.81
N ASN A 214 -21.07 -11.05 8.30
CA ASN A 214 -20.53 -10.42 9.51
C ASN A 214 -20.02 -8.99 9.20
N PRO A 215 -20.54 -7.94 9.85
CA PRO A 215 -20.06 -6.57 9.64
C PRO A 215 -18.63 -6.32 10.15
N ALA A 216 -18.04 -7.24 10.93
CA ALA A 216 -16.67 -7.12 11.40
C ALA A 216 -15.64 -7.47 10.31
N TYR A 217 -14.67 -6.59 10.12
CA TYR A 217 -13.57 -6.83 9.19
C TYR A 217 -12.63 -7.92 9.69
N THR A 218 -12.09 -8.67 8.73
CA THR A 218 -11.17 -9.78 8.98
C THR A 218 -9.90 -9.70 8.14
N GLN A 219 -9.96 -9.00 7.01
CA GLN A 219 -8.84 -8.78 6.10
C GLN A 219 -8.94 -7.38 5.49
N ALA A 220 -7.82 -6.77 5.11
CA ALA A 220 -7.82 -5.59 4.25
C ALA A 220 -6.60 -5.57 3.33
N ILE A 221 -6.76 -4.93 2.17
CA ILE A 221 -5.68 -4.68 1.22
C ILE A 221 -5.75 -3.22 0.79
N ALA A 222 -4.70 -2.47 1.08
CA ALA A 222 -4.46 -1.13 0.56
C ALA A 222 -3.40 -1.19 -0.54
N VAL A 223 -3.63 -0.50 -1.66
CA VAL A 223 -2.72 -0.44 -2.81
C VAL A 223 -2.34 1.01 -3.06
N ILE A 224 -1.05 1.29 -3.05
CA ILE A 224 -0.48 2.62 -3.26
C ILE A 224 0.46 2.56 -4.46
N ARG A 225 0.33 3.50 -5.39
CA ARG A 225 1.23 3.61 -6.53
C ARG A 225 2.64 3.96 -6.07
N ALA A 226 3.60 3.12 -6.41
CA ALA A 226 5.02 3.40 -6.13
C ALA A 226 5.54 4.59 -6.94
N GLU A 227 4.84 5.03 -8.00
CA GLU A 227 5.16 6.23 -8.78
C GLU A 227 4.88 7.55 -8.04
N HIS A 228 4.15 7.52 -6.92
CA HIS A 228 3.90 8.74 -6.18
C HIS A 228 5.20 9.35 -5.62
N PRO A 229 5.33 10.70 -5.66
CA PRO A 229 6.32 11.41 -4.86
C PRO A 229 6.03 11.22 -3.36
N ASP A 230 7.02 11.54 -2.51
CA ASP A 230 7.01 11.13 -1.10
C ASP A 230 5.81 11.62 -0.29
N LEU A 231 5.39 12.88 -0.45
CA LEU A 231 4.27 13.40 0.32
C LEU A 231 2.93 12.81 -0.16
N LEU A 232 2.71 12.70 -1.47
CA LEU A 232 1.48 12.10 -2.01
C LEU A 232 1.38 10.60 -1.65
N ARG A 233 2.51 9.89 -1.64
CA ARG A 233 2.55 8.49 -1.23
C ARG A 233 2.25 8.33 0.26
N LEU A 234 2.81 9.22 1.09
CA LEU A 234 2.51 9.27 2.52
C LEU A 234 1.03 9.62 2.77
N SER A 235 0.45 10.51 1.97
CA SER A 235 -0.98 10.85 2.02
C SER A 235 -1.87 9.63 1.81
N CYS A 236 -1.64 8.92 0.70
CA CYS A 236 -2.30 7.65 0.45
C CYS A 236 -2.12 6.64 1.58
N LEU A 237 -0.92 6.54 2.16
CA LEU A 237 -0.71 5.64 3.30
C LEU A 237 -1.58 6.02 4.50
N HIS A 238 -1.75 7.32 4.77
CA HIS A 238 -2.58 7.80 5.86
C HIS A 238 -4.06 7.51 5.64
N GLU A 239 -4.55 7.83 4.45
CA GLU A 239 -5.94 7.68 4.03
C GLU A 239 -6.34 6.20 3.99
N GLU A 240 -5.66 5.39 3.19
CA GLU A 240 -6.05 4.00 2.93
C GLU A 240 -6.00 3.13 4.18
N VAL A 241 -5.01 3.35 5.05
CA VAL A 241 -4.93 2.60 6.31
C VAL A 241 -6.06 3.01 7.25
N ALA A 242 -6.43 4.29 7.31
CA ALA A 242 -7.53 4.74 8.17
C ALA A 242 -8.91 4.36 7.63
N GLN A 243 -9.12 4.47 6.30
CA GLN A 243 -10.33 3.98 5.64
C GLN A 243 -10.48 2.47 5.85
N GLY A 244 -9.39 1.70 5.69
CA GLY A 244 -9.37 0.26 5.94
C GLY A 244 -9.65 -0.16 7.40
N LEU A 245 -9.62 0.77 8.36
CA LEU A 245 -10.08 0.53 9.73
C LEU A 245 -11.60 0.66 9.89
N GLY A 246 -12.29 1.33 8.96
CA GLY A 246 -13.75 1.50 8.93
C GLY A 246 -14.26 2.92 8.70
N LEU A 247 -13.39 3.87 8.35
CA LEU A 247 -13.78 5.20 7.88
C LEU A 247 -13.91 5.19 6.34
N ALA A 248 -14.80 4.36 5.82
CA ALA A 248 -14.74 3.85 4.44
C ALA A 248 -15.33 4.77 3.34
N ASN A 249 -15.69 6.01 3.65
CA ASN A 249 -16.25 6.93 2.67
C ASN A 249 -15.71 8.35 2.85
N ASP A 250 -15.55 9.05 1.74
CA ASP A 250 -15.18 10.46 1.75
C ASP A 250 -16.39 11.39 1.75
N SER A 251 -16.22 12.59 2.28
CA SER A 251 -17.28 13.57 2.38
C SER A 251 -16.73 14.99 2.34
N PRO A 252 -17.13 15.83 1.35
CA PRO A 252 -16.66 17.22 1.27
C PRO A 252 -16.96 18.08 2.51
N SER A 253 -17.88 17.65 3.39
CA SER A 253 -18.14 18.32 4.65
C SER A 253 -17.17 17.95 5.79
N ALA A 254 -16.29 16.97 5.59
CA ALA A 254 -15.41 16.43 6.61
C ALA A 254 -14.24 17.34 7.01
N ARG A 255 -14.15 18.59 6.54
CA ARG A 255 -13.05 19.50 6.86
C ARG A 255 -12.93 19.81 8.38
N PRO A 256 -11.73 19.76 9.00
CA PRO A 256 -10.45 19.32 8.44
C PRO A 256 -10.34 17.80 8.46
N SER A 257 -10.05 17.14 7.33
CA SER A 257 -9.93 15.69 7.30
C SER A 257 -9.15 15.26 6.08
N ILE A 258 -8.55 14.07 6.12
CA ILE A 258 -8.08 13.38 4.92
C ILE A 258 -9.23 12.75 4.12
N PHE A 259 -10.43 12.63 4.70
CA PHE A 259 -11.63 12.09 4.06
C PHE A 259 -12.52 13.18 3.44
N ASN A 260 -11.98 14.36 3.13
CA ASN A 260 -12.76 15.47 2.57
C ASN A 260 -12.70 15.57 1.04
N ASP A 261 -11.97 14.66 0.37
CA ASP A 261 -11.92 14.51 -1.10
C ASP A 261 -11.45 15.79 -1.85
N ASP A 262 -10.66 16.65 -1.20
CA ASP A 262 -10.12 17.88 -1.80
C ASP A 262 -8.58 18.02 -1.65
N GLU A 263 -7.95 16.99 -1.07
CA GLU A 263 -6.52 16.91 -0.77
C GLU A 263 -5.97 18.09 0.06
N GLU A 264 -6.81 18.83 0.79
CA GLU A 264 -6.35 19.91 1.65
C GLU A 264 -5.34 19.39 2.67
N PHE A 265 -5.61 18.25 3.30
CA PHE A 265 -4.74 17.61 4.28
C PHE A 265 -4.10 16.35 3.70
N ALA A 266 -2.76 16.31 3.70
CA ALA A 266 -2.01 15.11 3.35
C ALA A 266 -1.91 14.11 4.50
N LEU A 267 -2.05 14.55 5.77
CA LEU A 267 -1.81 13.69 6.92
C LEU A 267 -2.99 13.72 7.89
N LEU A 268 -3.17 12.61 8.61
CA LEU A 268 -4.22 12.43 9.63
C LEU A 268 -4.30 13.66 10.56
N THR A 269 -5.48 14.28 10.60
CA THR A 269 -5.77 15.47 11.39
C THR A 269 -6.23 15.11 12.81
N ARG A 270 -6.38 16.12 13.69
CA ARG A 270 -7.03 15.92 15.00
C ARG A 270 -8.49 15.48 14.86
N HIS A 271 -9.20 15.98 13.85
CA HIS A 271 -10.58 15.59 13.61
C HIS A 271 -10.66 14.10 13.24
N ASP A 272 -9.78 13.63 12.36
CA ASP A 272 -9.75 12.22 11.95
C ASP A 272 -9.42 11.27 13.11
N GLU A 273 -8.50 11.67 14.00
CA GLU A 273 -8.23 10.91 15.24
C GLU A 273 -9.48 10.78 16.12
N LEU A 274 -10.32 11.83 16.18
CA LEU A 274 -11.58 11.77 16.92
C LEU A 274 -12.62 10.91 16.21
N LEU A 275 -12.67 10.91 14.87
CA LEU A 275 -13.52 9.99 14.10
C LEU A 275 -13.14 8.53 14.38
N LEU A 276 -11.84 8.22 14.37
CA LEU A 276 -11.32 6.89 14.73
C LEU A 276 -11.65 6.52 16.18
N ARG A 277 -11.55 7.46 17.11
CA ARG A 277 -11.89 7.24 18.52
C ARG A 277 -13.39 6.97 18.71
N ILE A 278 -14.26 7.68 17.98
CA ILE A 278 -15.70 7.39 17.95
C ILE A 278 -15.92 6.00 17.35
N LEU A 279 -15.30 5.69 16.20
CA LEU A 279 -15.46 4.43 15.50
C LEU A 279 -15.21 3.23 16.41
N TYR A 280 -14.21 3.32 17.29
CA TYR A 280 -13.81 2.25 18.22
C TYR A 280 -14.39 2.40 19.64
N ASP A 281 -15.27 3.37 19.88
CA ASP A 281 -15.94 3.52 21.19
C ASP A 281 -16.76 2.25 21.51
N PRO A 282 -16.71 1.76 22.76
CA PRO A 282 -17.41 0.55 23.18
C PRO A 282 -18.92 0.70 23.25
N ARG A 283 -19.51 1.87 22.98
CA ARG A 283 -20.96 2.02 22.81
C ARG A 283 -21.41 1.69 21.38
N LEU A 284 -20.51 1.78 20.40
CA LEU A 284 -20.79 1.40 19.02
C LEU A 284 -20.49 -0.08 18.78
N ARG A 285 -21.31 -0.73 17.95
CA ARG A 285 -21.17 -2.14 17.57
C ARG A 285 -21.23 -2.28 16.05
N PRO A 286 -20.42 -3.18 15.46
CA PRO A 286 -20.57 -3.55 14.05
C PRO A 286 -22.03 -3.92 13.74
N GLY A 287 -22.54 -3.48 12.58
CA GLY A 287 -23.91 -3.74 12.12
C GLY A 287 -24.94 -2.65 12.48
N MET A 288 -24.59 -1.67 13.31
CA MET A 288 -25.47 -0.52 13.57
C MET A 288 -25.65 0.32 12.30
N ASP A 289 -26.89 0.65 11.96
CA ASP A 289 -27.21 1.61 10.89
C ASP A 289 -27.03 3.07 11.35
N ALA A 290 -27.15 4.03 10.43
CA ALA A 290 -26.97 5.44 10.76
C ALA A 290 -28.01 5.96 11.75
N ALA A 291 -29.26 5.48 11.66
CA ALA A 291 -30.33 5.87 12.57
C ALA A 291 -30.04 5.44 14.03
N THR A 292 -29.52 4.24 14.23
CA THR A 292 -29.17 3.68 15.53
C THR A 292 -27.89 4.29 16.09
N ALA A 293 -26.86 4.45 15.26
CA ALA A 293 -25.56 4.93 15.70
C ALA A 293 -25.55 6.43 16.00
N ARG A 294 -26.29 7.25 15.24
CA ARG A 294 -26.26 8.73 15.35
C ARG A 294 -26.44 9.28 16.77
N PRO A 295 -27.49 8.94 17.56
CA PRO A 295 -27.64 9.50 18.90
C PRO A 295 -26.51 9.09 19.86
N ILE A 296 -25.91 7.91 19.65
CA ILE A 296 -24.75 7.45 20.42
C ILE A 296 -23.52 8.28 20.05
N VAL A 297 -23.28 8.46 18.74
CA VAL A 297 -22.18 9.27 18.18
C VAL A 297 -22.25 10.72 18.67
N GLU A 298 -23.43 11.33 18.69
CA GLU A 298 -23.62 12.70 19.19
C GLU A 298 -23.22 12.84 20.66
N THR A 299 -23.54 11.83 21.48
CA THR A 299 -23.13 11.77 22.88
C THR A 299 -21.61 11.64 23.02
N ILE A 300 -21.00 10.70 22.30
CA ILE A 300 -19.54 10.50 22.29
C ILE A 300 -18.84 11.80 21.85
N ALA A 301 -19.32 12.43 20.77
CA ALA A 301 -18.71 13.63 20.22
C ALA A 301 -18.74 14.82 21.20
N ARG A 302 -19.83 14.99 21.96
CA ARG A 302 -19.90 16.00 23.03
C ARG A 302 -18.87 15.74 24.12
N GLU A 303 -18.79 14.50 24.60
CA GLU A 303 -17.83 14.10 25.64
C GLU A 303 -16.38 14.34 25.21
N LEU A 304 -16.04 13.96 23.97
CA LEU A 304 -14.69 14.14 23.41
C LEU A 304 -14.32 15.62 23.21
N MET A 305 -15.32 16.48 22.98
CA MET A 305 -15.14 17.92 22.77
C MET A 305 -15.31 18.73 24.07
N GLY A 306 -15.50 18.06 25.22
CA GLY A 306 -15.59 18.70 26.54
C GLY A 306 -16.96 19.30 26.86
N GLY A 307 -18.03 18.90 26.17
CA GLY A 307 -19.41 19.23 26.52
C GLY A 307 -19.96 18.29 27.60
N GLU A 308 -20.83 18.78 28.49
CA GLU A 308 -21.53 17.97 29.48
C GLU A 308 -22.50 16.98 28.77
N SER A 309 -22.53 15.74 29.25
CA SER A 309 -23.38 14.64 28.73
C SER A 309 -24.86 14.80 29.07
#